data_AF-A0A2E4X6K5-F1
#
_entry.id   AF-A0A2E4X6K5-F1
#
_cell.length_a   1.000
_cell.length_b   1.000
_cell.length_c   1.000
_cell.angle_alpha   90.00
_cell.angle_beta   90.00
_cell.angle_gamma   90.00
#
_symmetry.space_group_name_H-M   'P 1'
#
loop_
_entity.id
_entity.type
_entity.pdbx_description
1 polymer ?
#
loop_
_entity_poly.entity_id
_entity_poly.type
_entity_poly.pdbx_seq_one_letter_code
_entity_poly.pdbx_strand_id
1 'polypeptide(L)'
;MPFFIKLLLIFLLNKILFSNQINYTRIFEETMLNYDIKFDEMRNYKSGAICIPDNNDVYDKYAIGFSYNMYNKSDANKVALSGCREMKKKLISYECKCEIIL
;
A
#
# COMPACT_ATOMS: atom_id res chain seq x y z
N MET A 1 37.43 31.72 3.70
CA MET A 1 36.61 30.88 2.77
C MET A 1 36.59 29.39 3.19
N PRO A 2 36.01 29.00 4.35
CA PRO A 2 35.61 27.59 4.54
C PRO A 2 34.13 27.39 4.92
N PHE A 3 33.39 28.47 5.18
CA PHE A 3 32.01 28.39 5.68
C PHE A 3 31.00 27.85 4.65
N PHE A 4 31.17 28.20 3.37
CA PHE A 4 30.29 27.73 2.29
C PHE A 4 30.45 26.24 1.98
N ILE A 5 31.65 25.67 2.18
CA ILE A 5 31.91 24.25 1.93
C ILE A 5 31.25 23.38 3.00
N LYS A 6 31.25 23.81 4.27
CA LYS A 6 30.53 23.13 5.36
C LYS A 6 29.01 23.14 5.14
N LEU A 7 28.45 24.24 4.64
CA LEU A 7 27.02 24.34 4.37
C LEU A 7 26.59 23.43 3.20
N LEU A 8 27.43 23.31 2.17
CA LEU A 8 27.18 22.43 1.02
C LEU A 8 27.21 20.94 1.41
N LEU A 9 28.13 20.56 2.31
CA LEU A 9 28.22 19.20 2.85
C LEU A 9 26.99 18.82 3.69
N ILE A 10 26.44 19.76 4.47
CA ILE A 10 25.18 19.55 5.22
C ILE A 10 24.00 19.37 4.27
N PHE A 11 23.94 20.13 3.17
CA PHE A 11 22.89 19.97 2.15
C PHE A 11 22.99 18.65 1.38
N LEU A 12 24.20 18.12 1.17
CA LEU A 12 24.40 16.82 0.52
C LEU A 12 24.07 15.63 1.44
N LEU A 13 24.33 15.74 2.75
CA LEU A 13 23.94 14.73 3.74
C LEU A 13 22.42 14.58 3.87
N ASN A 14 21.65 15.66 3.75
CA ASN A 14 20.19 15.60 3.82
C ASN A 14 19.53 14.90 2.61
N LYS A 15 20.22 14.80 1.47
CA LYS A 15 19.70 14.07 0.30
C LYS A 15 19.89 12.55 0.38
N ILE A 16 20.72 12.07 1.31
CA ILE A 16 21.01 10.63 1.49
C ILE A 16 20.03 9.96 2.45
N LEU A 17 19.19 10.73 3.15
CA LEU A 17 17.93 10.23 3.73
C LEU A 17 16.91 10.00 2.60
N PHE A 18 17.25 9.12 1.67
CA PHE A 18 16.29 8.50 0.77
C PHE A 18 15.30 7.76 1.64
N SER A 19 14.12 8.37 1.77
CA SER A 19 12.92 7.76 2.32
C SER A 19 12.68 6.42 1.61
N ASN A 20 13.01 5.30 2.26
CA ASN A 20 12.51 3.97 1.88
C ASN A 20 11.01 3.89 2.20
N GLN A 21 10.22 4.80 1.65
CA GLN A 21 8.77 4.77 1.81
C GLN A 21 8.21 3.63 0.99
N ILE A 22 7.67 2.62 1.69
CA ILE A 22 6.99 1.49 1.08
C ILE A 22 5.76 2.01 0.33
N ASN A 23 5.68 1.73 -0.97
CA ASN A 23 4.55 2.10 -1.80
C ASN A 23 3.51 0.97 -1.82
N TYR A 24 2.59 1.02 -0.86
CA TYR A 24 1.53 0.01 -0.71
C TYR A 24 0.53 -0.02 -1.86
N THR A 25 0.35 1.08 -2.59
CA THR A 25 -0.49 1.10 -3.80
C THR A 25 0.11 0.22 -4.89
N ARG A 26 1.42 0.38 -5.16
CA ARG A 26 2.14 -0.46 -6.12
C ARG A 26 2.10 -1.93 -5.69
N ILE A 27 2.34 -2.22 -4.42
CA ILE A 27 2.28 -3.60 -3.89
C ILE A 27 0.89 -4.21 -4.07
N PHE A 28 -0.18 -3.43 -3.83
CA PHE A 28 -1.54 -3.89 -4.06
C PHE A 28 -1.80 -4.22 -5.53
N GLU A 29 -1.40 -3.35 -6.46
CA GLU A 29 -1.55 -3.57 -7.91
C GLU A 29 -0.77 -4.81 -8.37
N GLU A 30 0.49 -4.95 -7.95
CA GLU A 30 1.30 -6.13 -8.22
C GLU A 30 0.67 -7.41 -7.65
N THR A 31 0.11 -7.33 -6.43
CA THR A 31 -0.60 -8.46 -5.81
C THR A 31 -1.85 -8.84 -6.59
N MET A 32 -2.62 -7.87 -7.08
CA MET A 32 -3.82 -8.10 -7.90
C MET A 32 -3.47 -8.75 -9.24
N LEU A 33 -2.39 -8.30 -9.88
CA LEU A 33 -1.89 -8.87 -11.13
C LEU A 33 -1.45 -10.33 -10.97
N ASN A 34 -0.90 -10.71 -9.82
CA ASN A 34 -0.57 -12.12 -9.52
C ASN A 34 -1.81 -13.05 -9.50
N TYR A 35 -3.02 -12.48 -9.41
CA TYR A 35 -4.29 -13.21 -9.53
C TYR A 35 -4.98 -12.96 -10.89
N ASP A 36 -4.26 -12.43 -11.89
CA ASP A 36 -4.79 -12.02 -13.19
C ASP A 36 -5.91 -10.96 -13.11
N ILE A 37 -5.91 -10.14 -12.05
CA ILE A 37 -6.92 -9.11 -11.82
C ILE A 37 -6.34 -7.73 -12.15
N LYS A 38 -6.91 -7.07 -13.16
CA LYS A 38 -6.53 -5.71 -13.54
C LYS A 38 -7.45 -4.67 -12.87
N PHE A 39 -7.08 -4.23 -11.68
CA PHE A 39 -7.89 -3.30 -10.88
C PHE A 39 -8.13 -1.95 -11.58
N ASP A 40 -7.21 -1.50 -12.42
CA ASP A 40 -7.34 -0.25 -13.15
C ASP A 40 -8.46 -0.25 -14.19
N GLU A 41 -8.74 -1.40 -14.79
CA GLU A 41 -9.78 -1.58 -15.80
C GLU A 41 -11.20 -1.65 -15.19
N MET A 42 -11.33 -1.62 -13.86
CA MET A 42 -12.61 -1.73 -13.17
C MET A 42 -13.44 -0.44 -13.18
N ARG A 43 -14.77 -0.61 -13.22
CA ARG A 43 -15.78 0.48 -13.29
C ARG A 43 -15.92 1.28 -11.98
N ASN A 44 -16.80 2.29 -12.03
CA ASN A 44 -17.09 3.26 -10.97
C ASN A 44 -17.30 2.66 -9.58
N TYR A 45 -17.04 3.49 -8.56
CA TYR A 45 -17.13 3.16 -7.14
C TYR A 45 -16.32 1.93 -6.76
N LYS A 46 -15.08 1.85 -7.25
CA LYS A 46 -14.09 0.87 -6.83
C LYS A 46 -13.36 1.30 -5.56
N SER A 47 -12.87 0.32 -4.81
CA SER A 47 -11.94 0.57 -3.69
C SER A 47 -10.99 -0.59 -3.50
N GLY A 48 -9.76 -0.27 -3.08
CA GLY A 48 -8.72 -1.23 -2.75
C GLY A 48 -8.27 -1.07 -1.30
N ALA A 49 -8.06 -2.20 -0.63
CA ALA A 49 -7.52 -2.29 0.72
C ALA A 49 -6.33 -3.25 0.74
N ILE A 50 -5.35 -2.96 1.59
CA ILE A 50 -4.15 -3.78 1.78
C ILE A 50 -3.80 -3.86 3.26
N CYS A 51 -3.21 -4.98 3.68
CA CYS A 51 -2.73 -5.19 5.03
C CYS A 51 -1.32 -4.60 5.20
N ILE A 52 -1.25 -3.41 5.79
CA ILE A 52 -0.02 -2.69 6.07
C ILE A 52 0.59 -3.24 7.37
N PRO A 53 1.81 -3.81 7.34
CA PRO A 53 2.48 -4.29 8.54
C PRO A 53 2.70 -3.16 9.55
N ASP A 54 2.72 -3.49 10.83
CA ASP A 54 2.99 -2.52 11.89
C ASP A 54 4.46 -2.07 11.91
N ASN A 55 5.33 -2.79 11.18
CA ASN A 55 6.73 -2.47 10.96
C ASN A 55 7.02 -2.17 9.48
N ASN A 56 8.22 -1.68 9.20
CA ASN A 56 8.65 -1.34 7.82
C ASN A 56 9.28 -2.54 7.08
N ASP A 57 8.95 -3.77 7.49
CA ASP A 57 9.47 -4.96 6.81
C ASP A 57 8.72 -5.19 5.50
N VAL A 58 9.45 -5.71 4.52
CA VAL A 58 8.89 -6.12 3.24
C VAL A 58 8.60 -7.62 3.30
N TYR A 59 7.40 -7.99 2.89
CA TYR A 59 6.92 -9.38 2.92
C TYR A 59 6.63 -9.87 1.50
N ASP A 60 6.74 -11.17 1.26
CA ASP A 60 6.49 -11.76 -0.07
C ASP A 60 4.99 -11.84 -0.41
N LYS A 61 4.12 -11.70 0.59
CA LYS A 61 2.66 -11.81 0.45
C LYS A 61 1.99 -10.74 1.28
N TYR A 62 0.97 -10.12 0.69
CA TYR A 62 0.10 -9.17 1.37
C TYR A 62 -1.35 -9.62 1.28
N ALA A 63 -2.10 -9.45 2.37
CA ALA A 63 -3.54 -9.55 2.31
C ALA A 63 -4.09 -8.30 1.62
N ILE A 64 -4.97 -8.52 0.65
CA ILE A 64 -5.63 -7.47 -0.11
C ILE A 64 -7.13 -7.71 -0.12
N GLY A 65 -7.89 -6.65 -0.35
CA GLY A 65 -9.31 -6.74 -0.64
C GLY A 65 -9.70 -5.63 -1.60
N PHE A 66 -10.68 -5.91 -2.46
CA PHE A 66 -11.12 -4.94 -3.44
C PHE A 66 -12.63 -5.03 -3.64
N SER A 67 -13.18 -3.99 -4.25
CA SER A 67 -14.56 -3.92 -4.70
C SER A 67 -14.64 -3.05 -5.95
N TYR A 68 -15.66 -3.29 -6.77
CA TYR A 68 -15.92 -2.51 -7.98
C TYR A 68 -17.41 -2.54 -8.30
N ASN A 69 -17.88 -1.57 -9.08
CA ASN A 69 -19.28 -1.47 -9.49
C ASN A 69 -20.27 -1.42 -8.31
N MET A 70 -19.86 -0.74 -7.23
CA MET A 70 -20.64 -0.60 -5.99
C MET A 70 -21.64 0.56 -6.09
N TYR A 71 -22.65 0.57 -5.23
CA TYR A 71 -23.64 1.65 -5.20
C TYR A 71 -23.03 3.01 -4.81
N ASN A 72 -22.08 3.01 -3.86
CA ASN A 72 -21.34 4.19 -3.45
C ASN A 72 -19.95 3.81 -2.90
N LYS A 73 -19.09 4.82 -2.70
CA LYS A 73 -17.72 4.65 -2.19
C LYS A 73 -17.64 4.09 -0.77
N SER A 74 -18.61 4.40 0.11
CA SER A 74 -18.64 3.90 1.48
C SER A 74 -18.81 2.38 1.51
N ASP A 75 -19.74 1.86 0.71
CA ASP A 75 -19.98 0.43 0.61
C ASP A 75 -18.81 -0.28 -0.10
N ALA A 76 -18.19 0.37 -1.10
CA ALA A 76 -16.96 -0.09 -1.71
C ALA A 76 -15.83 -0.27 -0.68
N ASN A 77 -15.60 0.75 0.17
CA ASN A 77 -14.59 0.69 1.21
C ASN A 77 -14.88 -0.44 2.22
N LYS A 78 -16.14 -0.62 2.64
CA LYS A 78 -16.53 -1.70 3.57
C LYS A 78 -16.23 -3.07 3.00
N VAL A 79 -16.58 -3.31 1.73
CA VAL A 79 -16.33 -4.60 1.05
C VAL A 79 -14.83 -4.84 0.89
N ALA A 80 -14.07 -3.83 0.45
CA ALA A 80 -12.62 -3.93 0.31
C ALA A 80 -11.93 -4.26 1.66
N LEU A 81 -12.29 -3.56 2.74
CA LEU A 81 -11.77 -3.84 4.09
C LEU A 81 -12.15 -5.23 4.59
N SER A 82 -13.39 -5.67 4.34
CA SER A 82 -13.84 -7.01 4.71
C SER A 82 -13.01 -8.08 3.99
N GLY A 83 -12.82 -7.95 2.67
CA GLY A 83 -11.98 -8.84 1.87
C GLY A 83 -10.54 -8.91 2.38
N CYS A 84 -9.92 -7.77 2.67
CA CYS A 84 -8.58 -7.72 3.24
C CYS A 84 -8.50 -8.47 4.58
N ARG A 85 -9.48 -8.27 5.49
CA ARG A 85 -9.49 -8.93 6.79
C ARG A 85 -9.68 -10.44 6.67
N GLU A 86 -10.55 -10.88 5.76
CA GLU A 86 -10.75 -12.32 5.51
C GLU A 86 -9.53 -12.96 4.86
N MET A 87 -8.86 -12.27 3.95
CA MET A 87 -7.59 -12.72 3.38
C MET A 87 -6.48 -12.77 4.45
N LYS A 88 -6.39 -11.75 5.32
CA LYS A 88 -5.45 -11.71 6.45
C LYS A 88 -5.59 -12.98 7.29
N LYS A 89 -6.81 -13.29 7.75
CA LYS A 89 -7.10 -14.46 8.59
C LYS A 89 -6.67 -15.79 7.96
N LYS A 90 -6.70 -15.89 6.63
CA LYS A 90 -6.46 -17.14 5.91
C LYS A 90 -5.02 -17.32 5.44
N LEU A 91 -4.36 -16.23 5.03
CA LEU A 91 -3.13 -16.30 4.24
C LEU A 91 -1.95 -15.53 4.84
N ILE A 92 -2.16 -14.74 5.89
CA ILE A 92 -1.13 -13.86 6.46
C ILE A 92 -0.84 -14.23 7.91
N SER A 93 0.45 -14.43 8.22
CA SER A 93 0.94 -14.82 9.55
C SER A 93 1.56 -13.69 10.36
N TYR A 94 1.81 -12.53 9.74
CA TYR A 94 2.39 -11.36 10.41
C TYR A 94 1.30 -10.38 10.84
N GLU A 95 1.61 -9.56 11.85
CA GLU A 95 0.69 -8.53 12.30
C GLU A 95 0.68 -7.34 11.35
N CYS A 96 -0.53 -6.95 10.98
CA CYS A 96 -0.80 -5.87 10.03
C CYS A 96 -2.22 -5.36 10.18
N LYS A 97 -2.44 -4.12 9.71
CA LYS A 97 -3.74 -3.48 9.69
C LYS A 97 -4.23 -3.30 8.26
N CYS A 98 -5.46 -3.74 8.00
CA CYS A 98 -6.12 -3.50 6.72
C CYS A 98 -6.56 -2.04 6.62
N GLU A 99 -6.02 -1.34 5.62
CA GLU A 99 -6.29 0.07 5.34
C GLU A 99 -6.72 0.27 3.89
N ILE A 100 -7.54 1.30 3.64
CA ILE A 100 -7.92 1.72 2.29
C ILE A 100 -6.75 2.48 1.66
N ILE A 101 -6.42 2.13 0.42
CA ILE A 101 -5.37 2.80 -0.36
C ILE A 101 -5.90 3.41 -1.67
N LEU A 102 -7.08 2.97 -2.13
CA LEU A 102 -7.70 3.37 -3.39
C LEU A 102 -9.22 3.55 -3.26
#